data_AF-A0A7J7KEA1-F1
#
_entry.id   AF-A0A7J7KEA1-F1
#
_cell.length_a   1.000
_cell.length_b   1.000
_cell.length_c   1.000
_cell.angle_alpha   90.00
_cell.angle_beta   90.00
_cell.angle_gamma   90.00
#
_symmetry.space_group_name_H-M   'P 1'
#
loop_
_entity.id
_entity.type
_entity.pdbx_description
1 polymer ?
#
loop_
_entity_poly.entity_id
_entity_poly.type
_entity_poly.pdbx_seq_one_letter_code
_entity_poly.pdbx_strand_id
1 'polypeptide(L)'
;MFVMVMMVSFASVMSLLRLTYCQVRALSNVVASSTQPIQNLRVLQHIGDKQQQQEWARKWITDGLTGFEKMVADVAGKHCIGDTLTMADLCLVPQLLNAKRFGVDMTAFPIINRIAENCRQLEAFKAGTLTSSLTVLRI
;
A
#
# COMPACT_ATOMS: atom_id res chain seq x y z
N MET A 1 5.69 44.15 3.44
CA MET A 1 5.28 43.20 2.37
C MET A 1 6.00 41.85 2.47
N PHE A 2 7.32 41.80 2.68
CA PHE A 2 8.10 40.54 2.78
C PHE A 2 7.67 39.58 3.92
N VAL A 3 7.37 40.10 5.13
CA VAL A 3 6.97 39.26 6.28
C VAL A 3 5.62 38.58 6.05
N MET A 4 4.68 39.26 5.37
CA MET A 4 3.34 38.72 5.08
C MET A 4 3.38 37.62 4.02
N VAL A 5 4.28 37.72 3.03
CA VAL A 5 4.53 36.65 2.05
C VAL A 5 5.11 35.40 2.72
N MET A 6 6.06 35.55 3.66
CA MET A 6 6.59 34.41 4.42
C MET A 6 5.54 33.72 5.29
N MET A 7 4.67 34.48 5.98
CA MET A 7 3.62 33.88 6.82
C MET A 7 2.56 33.15 6.00
N VAL A 8 2.19 33.68 4.82
CA VAL A 8 1.28 33.00 3.89
C VAL A 8 1.94 31.73 3.35
N SER A 9 3.21 31.77 2.95
CA SER A 9 3.96 30.57 2.55
C SER A 9 4.05 29.54 3.68
N PHE A 10 4.24 29.96 4.93
CA PHE A 10 4.33 29.05 6.07
C PHE A 10 2.98 28.38 6.36
N ALA A 11 1.87 29.13 6.33
CA ALA A 11 0.52 28.57 6.51
C ALA A 11 0.11 27.62 5.37
N SER A 12 0.50 27.94 4.13
CA SER A 12 0.33 27.05 2.98
C SER A 12 1.17 25.78 3.13
N VAL A 13 2.43 25.88 3.55
CA VAL A 13 3.30 24.72 3.80
C VAL A 13 2.77 23.84 4.94
N MET A 14 2.28 24.42 6.04
CA MET A 14 1.67 23.66 7.13
C MET A 14 0.36 22.99 6.71
N SER A 15 -0.46 23.64 5.90
CA SER A 15 -1.68 23.07 5.32
C SER A 15 -1.36 21.91 4.38
N LEU A 16 -0.36 22.06 3.52
CA LEU A 16 0.14 21.02 2.62
C LEU A 16 0.64 19.81 3.42
N LEU A 17 1.43 20.03 4.47
CA LEU A 17 1.93 18.95 5.34
C LEU A 17 0.79 18.15 5.99
N ARG A 18 -0.27 18.83 6.44
CA ARG A 18 -1.47 18.18 7.02
C ARG A 18 -2.23 17.37 5.97
N LEU A 19 -2.39 17.88 4.75
CA LEU A 19 -3.07 17.17 3.67
C LEU A 19 -2.31 15.90 3.28
N THR A 20 -0.99 15.99 3.11
CA THR A 20 -0.13 14.83 2.84
C THR A 20 -0.27 13.78 3.94
N TYR A 21 -0.28 14.19 5.21
CA TYR A 21 -0.43 13.25 6.32
C TYR A 21 -1.79 12.53 6.33
N CYS A 22 -2.88 13.25 6.03
CA CYS A 22 -4.21 12.66 5.89
C CYS A 22 -4.27 11.67 4.73
N GLN A 23 -3.64 12.01 3.59
CA GLN A 23 -3.56 11.12 2.43
C GLN A 23 -2.79 9.83 2.75
N VAL A 24 -1.65 9.93 3.44
CA VAL A 24 -0.88 8.75 3.89
C VAL A 24 -1.77 7.84 4.72
N ARG A 25 -2.45 8.39 5.73
CA ARG A 25 -3.34 7.61 6.61
C ARG A 25 -4.51 6.98 5.86
N ALA A 26 -5.13 7.73 4.94
CA ALA A 26 -6.24 7.23 4.14
C ALA A 26 -5.82 6.02 3.30
N LEU A 27 -4.71 6.14 2.56
CA LEU A 27 -4.15 5.03 1.76
C LEU A 27 -3.78 3.83 2.64
N SER A 28 -3.09 4.06 3.77
CA SER A 28 -2.76 2.97 4.70
C SER A 28 -4.00 2.23 5.19
N ASN A 29 -5.09 2.93 5.49
CA ASN A 29 -6.33 2.32 5.99
C ASN A 29 -7.09 1.52 4.93
N VAL A 30 -7.01 1.90 3.64
CA VAL A 30 -7.58 1.08 2.55
C VAL A 30 -7.02 -0.33 2.62
N VAL A 31 -5.71 -0.46 2.84
CA VAL A 31 -5.08 -1.78 3.00
C VAL A 31 -5.38 -2.38 4.38
N ALA A 32 -5.03 -1.66 5.45
CA ALA A 32 -4.98 -2.21 6.81
C ALA A 32 -6.36 -2.52 7.40
N SER A 33 -7.39 -1.77 7.04
CA SER A 33 -8.74 -1.90 7.61
C SER A 33 -9.74 -2.46 6.61
N SER A 34 -9.67 -2.02 5.35
CA SER A 34 -10.71 -2.35 4.35
C SER A 34 -10.36 -3.55 3.47
N THR A 35 -9.09 -3.95 3.37
CA THR A 35 -8.67 -5.04 2.47
C THR A 35 -8.14 -6.24 3.24
N GLN A 36 -7.05 -6.06 4.01
CA GLN A 36 -6.33 -7.16 4.66
C GLN A 36 -7.18 -7.96 5.66
N PRO A 37 -8.05 -7.36 6.50
CA PRO A 37 -8.85 -8.12 7.44
C PRO A 37 -9.83 -9.09 6.76
N ILE A 38 -10.36 -8.72 5.58
CA ILE A 38 -11.38 -9.51 4.86
C ILE A 38 -10.77 -10.77 4.22
N GLN A 39 -9.51 -10.70 3.81
CA GLN A 39 -8.74 -11.84 3.28
C GLN A 39 -7.84 -12.51 4.34
N ASN A 40 -8.01 -12.17 5.63
CA ASN A 40 -7.23 -12.79 6.69
C ASN A 40 -7.54 -14.29 6.78
N LEU A 41 -6.53 -15.13 7.05
CA LEU A 41 -6.70 -16.58 7.17
C LEU A 41 -7.80 -16.97 8.17
N ARG A 42 -7.94 -16.26 9.29
CA ARG A 42 -9.01 -16.49 10.26
C ARG A 42 -10.39 -16.30 9.64
N VAL A 43 -10.57 -15.27 8.81
CA VAL A 43 -11.84 -15.00 8.13
C VAL A 43 -12.07 -16.03 7.03
N LEU A 44 -11.05 -16.35 6.24
CA LEU A 44 -11.15 -17.33 5.16
C LEU A 44 -11.56 -18.72 5.66
N GLN A 45 -11.10 -19.13 6.83
CA GLN A 45 -11.52 -20.40 7.45
C GLN A 45 -13.04 -20.53 7.64
N HIS A 46 -13.78 -19.41 7.68
CA HIS A 46 -15.24 -19.40 7.80
C HIS A 46 -15.99 -19.32 6.47
N ILE A 47 -15.30 -19.12 5.33
CA ILE A 47 -15.94 -18.94 4.02
C ILE A 47 -16.33 -20.26 3.36
N GLY A 48 -15.58 -21.35 3.63
CA GLY A 48 -15.84 -22.67 3.07
C GLY A 48 -14.57 -23.35 2.59
N ASP A 49 -14.65 -24.00 1.43
CA ASP A 49 -13.52 -24.73 0.85
C ASP A 49 -12.40 -23.80 0.32
N LYS A 50 -11.27 -24.39 -0.08
CA LYS A 50 -10.11 -23.62 -0.57
C LYS A 50 -10.41 -22.79 -1.81
N GLN A 51 -11.29 -23.25 -2.70
CA GLN A 51 -11.62 -22.53 -3.92
C GLN A 51 -12.46 -21.29 -3.58
N GLN A 52 -13.49 -21.45 -2.74
CA GLN A 52 -14.32 -20.36 -2.25
C GLN A 52 -13.49 -19.33 -1.49
N GLN A 53 -12.53 -19.77 -0.67
CA GLN A 53 -11.58 -18.88 0.00
C GLN A 53 -10.73 -18.06 -0.97
N GLN A 54 -10.22 -18.69 -2.03
CA GLN A 54 -9.43 -17.99 -3.05
C GLN A 54 -10.28 -16.98 -3.82
N GLU A 55 -11.48 -17.36 -4.25
CA GLU A 55 -12.40 -16.48 -4.96
C GLU A 55 -12.81 -15.27 -4.11
N TRP A 56 -13.11 -15.51 -2.82
CA TRP A 56 -13.40 -14.47 -1.84
C TRP A 56 -12.23 -13.50 -1.68
N ALA A 57 -11.04 -14.02 -1.40
CA ALA A 57 -9.84 -13.19 -1.24
C ALA A 57 -9.56 -12.38 -2.50
N ARG A 58 -9.56 -13.03 -3.68
CA ARG A 58 -9.32 -12.38 -4.97
C ARG A 58 -10.29 -11.23 -5.22
N LYS A 59 -11.59 -11.42 -4.98
CA LYS A 59 -12.60 -10.37 -5.12
C LYS A 59 -12.28 -9.15 -4.25
N TRP A 60 -12.15 -9.34 -2.95
CA TRP A 60 -11.97 -8.22 -2.02
C TRP A 60 -10.61 -7.53 -2.15
N ILE A 61 -9.56 -8.27 -2.51
CA ILE A 61 -8.27 -7.67 -2.85
C ILE A 61 -8.40 -6.82 -4.12
N THR A 62 -9.05 -7.33 -5.17
CA THR A 62 -9.26 -6.59 -6.42
C THR A 62 -10.03 -5.30 -6.17
N ASP A 63 -11.10 -5.35 -5.38
CA ASP A 63 -11.92 -4.19 -5.01
C ASP A 63 -11.09 -3.15 -4.24
N GLY A 64 -10.33 -3.59 -3.23
CA GLY A 64 -9.46 -2.73 -2.43
C GLY A 64 -8.34 -2.07 -3.24
N LEU A 65 -7.68 -2.83 -4.12
CA LEU A 65 -6.64 -2.30 -5.00
C LEU A 65 -7.19 -1.36 -6.07
N THR A 66 -8.41 -1.60 -6.56
CA THR A 66 -9.09 -0.68 -7.49
C THR A 66 -9.34 0.67 -6.84
N GLY A 67 -9.76 0.69 -5.57
CA GLY A 67 -9.89 1.93 -4.81
C GLY A 67 -8.54 2.61 -4.58
N PHE A 68 -7.53 1.84 -4.19
CA PHE A 68 -6.18 2.35 -3.92
C PHE A 68 -5.54 2.97 -5.17
N GLU A 69 -5.59 2.29 -6.31
CA GLU A 69 -5.05 2.76 -7.60
C GLU A 69 -5.66 4.11 -7.99
N LYS A 70 -6.97 4.30 -7.81
CA LYS A 70 -7.64 5.57 -8.06
C LYS A 70 -7.19 6.67 -7.11
N MET A 71 -7.07 6.37 -5.81
CA MET A 71 -6.66 7.34 -4.80
C MET A 71 -5.22 7.82 -5.00
N VAL A 72 -4.34 6.93 -5.47
CA VAL A 72 -2.92 7.21 -5.62
C VAL A 72 -2.60 7.93 -6.95
N ALA A 73 -3.51 7.89 -7.93
CA ALA A 73 -3.26 8.39 -9.29
C ALA A 73 -2.78 9.84 -9.35
N ASP A 74 -3.35 10.72 -8.54
CA ASP A 74 -3.04 12.16 -8.55
C ASP A 74 -1.88 12.57 -7.62
N VAL A 75 -1.45 11.66 -6.74
CA VAL A 75 -0.48 11.97 -5.66
C VAL A 75 0.81 11.15 -5.72
N ALA A 76 0.81 10.07 -6.51
CA ALA A 76 1.96 9.20 -6.67
C ALA A 76 3.14 9.92 -7.33
N GLY A 77 4.32 9.81 -6.72
CA GLY A 77 5.60 10.10 -7.37
C GLY A 77 6.36 8.80 -7.60
N LYS A 78 7.60 8.74 -7.12
CA LYS A 78 8.36 7.47 -7.00
C LYS A 78 7.68 6.48 -6.03
N HIS A 79 7.02 6.99 -5.01
CA HIS A 79 6.31 6.23 -3.96
C HIS A 79 4.81 6.58 -3.97
N CYS A 80 4.04 6.03 -3.03
CA CYS A 80 2.60 6.26 -2.91
C CYS A 80 2.25 7.75 -2.85
N ILE A 81 3.05 8.56 -2.17
CA ILE A 81 2.86 10.01 -2.11
C ILE A 81 4.20 10.71 -2.36
N GLY A 82 4.32 11.33 -3.53
CA GLY A 82 5.56 11.97 -3.97
C GLY A 82 6.75 11.01 -4.00
N ASP A 83 7.93 11.52 -3.64
CA ASP A 83 9.21 10.82 -3.82
C ASP A 83 9.78 10.22 -2.53
N THR A 84 9.10 10.34 -1.40
CA THR A 84 9.55 9.84 -0.09
C THR A 84 8.74 8.62 0.33
N LEU A 85 9.39 7.63 0.95
CA LEU A 85 8.70 6.48 1.54
C LEU A 85 7.76 6.91 2.67
N THR A 86 6.58 6.30 2.70
CA THR A 86 5.55 6.56 3.72
C THR A 86 4.96 5.26 4.25
N MET A 87 4.09 5.37 5.27
CA MET A 87 3.33 4.22 5.78
C MET A 87 2.44 3.58 4.69
N ALA A 88 2.00 4.34 3.68
CA ALA A 88 1.20 3.80 2.60
C ALA A 88 1.99 2.74 1.80
N ASP A 89 3.27 2.99 1.53
CA ASP A 89 4.16 2.06 0.84
C ASP A 89 4.40 0.77 1.65
N LEU A 90 4.61 0.94 2.95
CA LEU A 90 4.81 -0.17 3.89
C LEU A 90 3.59 -1.09 3.97
N CYS A 91 2.38 -0.54 3.84
CA CYS A 91 1.15 -1.33 3.76
C CYS A 91 0.94 -1.95 2.36
N LEU A 92 1.22 -1.19 1.29
CA LEU A 92 0.95 -1.60 -0.09
C LEU A 92 1.80 -2.79 -0.52
N VAL A 93 3.11 -2.76 -0.27
CA VAL A 93 4.04 -3.79 -0.83
C VAL A 93 3.69 -5.20 -0.36
N PRO A 94 3.46 -5.48 0.95
CA PRO A 94 2.99 -6.79 1.40
C PRO A 94 1.61 -7.16 0.83
N GLN A 95 0.73 -6.18 0.67
CA GLN A 95 -0.61 -6.42 0.11
C GLN A 95 -0.54 -6.89 -1.34
N LEU A 96 0.40 -6.39 -2.15
CA LEU A 96 0.60 -6.86 -3.53
C LEU A 96 1.19 -8.28 -3.58
N LEU A 97 1.97 -8.70 -2.59
CA LEU A 97 2.40 -10.10 -2.48
C LEU A 97 1.20 -11.02 -2.22
N ASN A 98 0.28 -10.62 -1.35
CA ASN A 98 -0.97 -11.34 -1.13
C ASN A 98 -1.86 -11.34 -2.39
N ALA A 99 -1.95 -10.23 -3.11
CA ALA A 99 -2.70 -10.17 -4.37
C ALA A 99 -2.20 -11.20 -5.39
N LYS A 100 -0.87 -11.30 -5.56
CA LYS A 100 -0.24 -12.33 -6.39
C LYS A 100 -0.54 -13.75 -5.86
N ARG A 101 -0.44 -13.96 -4.55
CA ARG A 101 -0.74 -15.25 -3.91
C ARG A 101 -2.18 -15.73 -4.17
N PHE A 102 -3.14 -14.82 -4.23
CA PHE A 102 -4.56 -15.11 -4.49
C PHE A 102 -4.96 -14.96 -5.97
N GLY A 103 -3.99 -14.85 -6.88
CA GLY A 103 -4.24 -14.85 -8.33
C GLY A 103 -5.00 -13.63 -8.84
N VAL A 104 -4.81 -12.46 -8.20
CA VAL A 104 -5.33 -11.19 -8.72
C VAL A 104 -4.55 -10.80 -9.97
N ASP A 105 -5.25 -10.39 -11.03
CA ASP A 105 -4.62 -9.86 -12.24
C ASP A 105 -4.04 -8.48 -11.95
N MET A 106 -2.72 -8.44 -11.77
CA MET A 106 -2.01 -7.21 -11.46
C MET A 106 -1.87 -6.28 -12.67
N THR A 107 -2.15 -6.72 -13.90
CA THR A 107 -2.03 -5.86 -15.09
C THR A 107 -3.02 -4.68 -15.06
N ALA A 108 -4.12 -4.82 -14.32
CA ALA A 108 -5.11 -3.79 -14.11
C ALA A 108 -4.63 -2.62 -13.22
N PHE A 109 -3.48 -2.74 -12.55
CA PHE A 109 -3.00 -1.78 -11.56
C PHE A 109 -1.57 -1.26 -11.85
N PRO A 110 -1.38 -0.50 -12.94
CA PRO A 110 -0.05 -0.08 -13.39
C PRO A 110 0.69 0.85 -12.41
N ILE A 111 0.00 1.75 -11.70
CA ILE A 111 0.63 2.75 -10.82
C ILE A 111 1.17 2.07 -9.56
N ILE A 112 0.35 1.27 -8.86
CA ILE A 112 0.83 0.56 -7.67
C ILE A 112 1.89 -0.49 -8.00
N ASN A 113 1.87 -1.09 -9.20
CA ASN A 113 2.95 -1.97 -9.64
C ASN A 113 4.29 -1.21 -9.79
N ARG A 114 4.26 -0.03 -10.42
CA ARG A 114 5.44 0.84 -10.54
C ARG A 114 5.99 1.21 -9.18
N ILE A 115 5.12 1.66 -8.27
CA ILE A 115 5.50 2.03 -6.90
C ILE A 115 6.14 0.83 -6.18
N ALA A 116 5.51 -0.34 -6.23
CA ALA A 116 6.02 -1.51 -5.55
C ALA A 116 7.37 -1.98 -6.12
N GLU A 117 7.60 -1.82 -7.43
CA GLU A 117 8.89 -2.10 -8.03
C GLU A 117 9.98 -1.15 -7.53
N ASN A 118 9.69 0.16 -7.46
CA ASN A 118 10.59 1.14 -6.86
C ASN A 118 10.92 0.79 -5.40
N CYS A 119 9.92 0.42 -4.60
CA CYS A 119 10.12 0.04 -3.20
C CYS A 119 11.00 -1.20 -3.05
N ARG A 120 10.85 -2.21 -3.91
CA ARG A 120 11.64 -3.46 -3.84
C ARG A 120 13.13 -3.27 -4.11
N GLN A 121 13.51 -2.20 -4.81
CA GLN A 121 14.92 -1.90 -5.07
C GLN A 121 15.66 -1.44 -3.82
N LEU A 122 14.93 -0.97 -2.78
CA LEU A 122 15.50 -0.47 -1.54
C LEU A 122 15.92 -1.63 -0.61
N GLU A 123 17.11 -1.52 -0.03
CA GLU A 123 17.68 -2.54 0.85
C GLU A 123 16.77 -2.89 2.04
N ALA A 124 16.06 -1.91 2.59
CA ALA A 124 15.10 -2.14 3.68
C ALA A 124 13.99 -3.14 3.31
N PHE A 125 13.48 -3.09 2.08
CA PHE A 125 12.46 -4.04 1.60
C PHE A 125 13.05 -5.40 1.24
N LYS A 126 14.30 -5.44 0.75
CA LYS A 126 15.02 -6.70 0.51
C LYS A 126 15.27 -7.46 1.81
N ALA A 127 15.72 -6.76 2.85
CA ALA A 127 15.95 -7.36 4.17
C ALA A 127 14.67 -7.90 4.82
N GLY A 128 13.52 -7.22 4.64
CA GLY A 128 12.22 -7.62 5.20
C GLY A 128 11.46 -8.70 4.41
N THR A 129 11.92 -9.07 3.21
CA THR A 129 11.27 -10.14 2.43
C THR A 129 11.65 -11.49 3.03
N LEU A 130 10.66 -12.34 3.34
CA LEU A 130 10.83 -13.64 4.03
C LEU A 130 11.88 -14.59 3.43
N THR A 131 12.28 -14.38 2.18
CA THR A 131 13.40 -15.09 1.53
C THR A 131 14.72 -14.87 2.29
N SER A 132 14.91 -13.71 2.92
CA SER A 132 16.07 -13.35 3.74
C SER A 132 16.04 -14.02 5.13
N SER A 133 14.84 -14.35 5.63
CA SER A 133 14.65 -14.99 6.94
C SER A 133 14.85 -16.51 6.94
N LEU A 134 14.86 -17.17 5.78
CA LEU A 134 15.16 -18.61 5.69
C LEU A 134 16.64 -18.94 5.99
N THR A 135 17.53 -17.95 6.00
CA THR A 135 18.93 -18.12 6.44
C THR A 135 19.10 -17.96 7.95
N VAL A 136 18.17 -17.26 8.63
CA VAL A 136 18.31 -16.89 10.06
C VAL A 136 17.53 -17.83 10.99
N LEU A 137 16.54 -18.57 10.48
CA LEU A 137 15.75 -19.55 11.25
C LEU A 137 16.19 -21.00 11.01
N ARG A 138 17.50 -21.25 10.99
CA ARG A 138 18.08 -22.57 11.31
C ARG A 138 18.68 -22.51 12.72
N ILE A 139 17.82 -22.60 13.73
CA ILE A 139 18.14 -23.11 15.06
C ILE A 139 16.94 -23.96 15.50
#